data_AF-A0A6G0X9F1-F1
#
_entry.id   AF-A0A6G0X9F1-F1
#
_cell.length_a   1.000
_cell.length_b   1.000
_cell.length_c   1.000
_cell.angle_alpha   90.00
_cell.angle_beta   90.00
_cell.angle_gamma   90.00
#
_symmetry.space_group_name_H-M   'P 1'
#
loop_
_entity.id
_entity.type
_entity.pdbx_description
1 polymer ?
#
loop_
_entity_poly.entity_id
_entity_poly.type
_entity_poly.pdbx_seq_one_letter_code
_entity_poly.pdbx_strand_id
1 'polypeptide(L)'
;MVMASDPSPAFTAGLLLVRLAKVLMYVNVYFQLHETRKTLWIEILLSGSSSLVLLSSFFLPHFLTVPCYCLCFFIDVVFRYIWAFQGWFLDPNYPHIPMNIEHTSERYGCFVMVVLGEGIVSATINTTTEDKASFTPRYYTVMLLSFLVNFSMAMYYFAMRPPRKYHAMRRGNLGLVSFVVLHICLLPSLLAMSVSTKLIAEAVLENEPLDSPRVWTLFGAISFSLAFMFGIRLAHFVGVQPHPSDPREIKQIKYHWWVLIAMSPLLPLLCAICLEYFSGDEVDPIDALLVASVFMLVWVVVETGLMHWLVAIGRKHEKERKLLEQTPLISPKAKSIDNLQDLAI
;
A
#
# COMPACT_ATOMS: atom_id res chain seq x y z
N MET A 1 -18.74 -4.06 10.89
CA MET A 1 -18.16 -5.34 10.44
C MET A 1 -17.87 -6.12 11.71
N VAL A 2 -18.49 -7.28 11.90
CA VAL A 2 -18.39 -8.07 13.15
C VAL A 2 -17.05 -8.80 13.11
N MET A 3 -15.98 -8.14 13.52
CA MET A 3 -14.72 -8.83 13.82
C MET A 3 -14.71 -9.07 15.32
N ALA A 4 -15.27 -10.21 15.73
CA ALA A 4 -14.94 -10.76 17.04
C ALA A 4 -13.42 -10.91 17.09
N SER A 5 -12.78 -10.38 18.13
CA SER A 5 -11.33 -10.44 18.30
C SER A 5 -10.82 -11.88 18.38
N ASP A 6 -11.67 -12.79 18.86
CA ASP A 6 -11.31 -14.17 19.10
C ASP A 6 -11.83 -15.10 17.98
N PRO A 7 -11.07 -16.16 17.64
CA PRO A 7 -11.51 -17.20 16.73
C PRO A 7 -12.75 -17.88 17.31
N SER A 8 -13.93 -17.41 16.89
CA SER A 8 -15.22 -17.81 17.43
C SER A 8 -16.10 -18.40 16.34
N PRO A 9 -17.14 -19.20 16.69
CA PRO A 9 -18.11 -19.67 15.72
C PRO A 9 -18.77 -18.54 14.92
N ALA A 10 -18.99 -17.38 15.55
CA ALA A 10 -19.51 -16.19 14.89
C ALA A 10 -18.54 -15.64 13.84
N PHE A 11 -17.24 -15.56 14.16
CA PHE A 11 -16.20 -15.18 13.22
C PHE A 11 -16.09 -16.17 12.04
N THR A 12 -16.08 -17.48 12.33
CA THR A 12 -16.12 -18.53 11.30
C THR A 12 -17.34 -18.38 10.39
N ALA A 13 -18.53 -18.10 10.95
CA ALA A 13 -19.76 -17.93 10.18
C ALA A 13 -19.67 -16.73 9.24
N GLY A 14 -19.15 -15.59 9.73
CA GLY A 14 -18.90 -14.40 8.92
C GLY A 14 -17.95 -14.69 7.76
N LEU A 15 -16.81 -15.36 8.03
CA LEU A 15 -15.86 -15.76 7.00
C LEU A 15 -16.50 -16.72 5.97
N LEU A 16 -17.25 -17.72 6.43
CA LEU A 16 -17.93 -18.67 5.56
C LEU A 16 -18.94 -17.95 4.65
N LEU A 17 -19.74 -17.04 5.18
CA LEU A 17 -20.71 -16.27 4.38
C LEU A 17 -20.02 -15.44 3.28
N VAL A 18 -18.90 -14.79 3.59
CA VAL A 18 -18.11 -14.05 2.58
C VAL A 18 -17.58 -15.00 1.49
N ARG A 19 -17.11 -16.20 1.86
CA ARG A 19 -16.62 -17.20 0.89
C ARG A 19 -17.74 -17.77 0.03
N LEU A 20 -18.90 -18.06 0.62
CA LEU A 20 -20.07 -18.51 -0.12
C LEU A 20 -20.55 -17.45 -1.11
N ALA A 21 -20.63 -16.18 -0.69
CA ALA A 21 -20.96 -15.07 -1.58
C ALA A 21 -19.98 -14.96 -2.76
N LYS A 22 -18.68 -15.16 -2.51
CA LYS A 22 -17.64 -15.18 -3.54
C LYS A 22 -17.83 -16.36 -4.52
N VAL A 23 -18.10 -17.56 -4.02
CA VAL A 23 -18.39 -18.74 -4.86
C VAL A 23 -19.62 -18.49 -5.73
N LEU A 24 -20.72 -17.97 -5.16
CA LEU A 24 -21.94 -17.65 -5.90
C LEU A 24 -21.68 -16.61 -6.99
N MET A 25 -20.85 -15.60 -6.72
CA MET A 25 -20.42 -14.63 -7.72
C MET A 25 -19.66 -15.31 -8.87
N TYR A 26 -18.70 -16.20 -8.57
CA TYR A 26 -17.96 -16.93 -9.61
C TYR A 26 -18.84 -17.88 -10.41
N VAL A 27 -19.78 -18.57 -9.76
CA VAL A 27 -20.76 -19.43 -10.43
C VAL A 27 -21.64 -18.62 -11.38
N ASN A 28 -22.10 -17.45 -10.96
CA ASN A 28 -22.87 -16.56 -11.82
C ASN A 28 -22.08 -16.12 -13.06
N VAL A 29 -20.82 -15.69 -12.88
CA VAL A 29 -19.94 -15.32 -14.00
C VAL A 29 -19.62 -16.53 -14.91
N TYR A 30 -19.45 -17.72 -14.33
CA TYR A 30 -19.20 -18.96 -15.07
C TYR A 30 -20.34 -19.29 -16.05
N PHE A 31 -21.59 -19.04 -15.65
CA PHE A 31 -22.74 -19.22 -16.52
C PHE A 31 -22.85 -18.12 -17.59
N GLN A 32 -22.50 -16.87 -17.26
CA GLN A 32 -22.61 -15.74 -18.18
C GLN A 32 -21.47 -15.65 -19.23
N LEU A 33 -20.23 -16.02 -18.87
CA LEU A 33 -19.04 -15.84 -19.70
C LEU A 33 -18.38 -17.17 -20.05
N HIS A 34 -18.83 -17.77 -21.17
CA HIS A 34 -18.36 -19.07 -21.65
C HIS A 34 -16.85 -19.16 -21.87
N GLU A 35 -16.23 -18.08 -22.35
CA GLU A 35 -14.79 -18.02 -22.67
C GLU A 35 -13.89 -18.19 -21.43
N THR A 36 -14.42 -17.87 -20.25
CA THR A 36 -13.66 -17.80 -18.99
C THR A 36 -13.83 -19.03 -18.10
N ARG A 37 -14.63 -20.01 -18.55
CA ARG A 37 -15.06 -21.17 -17.76
C ARG A 37 -13.91 -22.01 -17.22
N LYS A 38 -12.87 -22.23 -18.03
CA LYS A 38 -11.70 -23.02 -17.59
C LYS A 38 -11.06 -22.38 -16.35
N THR A 39 -10.80 -21.08 -16.40
CA THR A 39 -10.22 -20.31 -15.29
C THR A 39 -11.15 -20.25 -14.08
N LEU A 40 -12.42 -19.93 -14.32
CA LEU A 40 -13.40 -19.79 -13.24
C LEU A 40 -13.71 -21.11 -12.54
N TRP A 41 -13.63 -22.24 -13.24
CA TRP A 41 -13.82 -23.56 -12.62
C TRP A 41 -12.79 -23.81 -11.51
N ILE A 42 -11.52 -23.48 -11.76
CA ILE A 42 -10.45 -23.61 -10.75
C ILE A 42 -10.69 -22.64 -9.59
N GLU A 43 -11.14 -21.41 -9.86
CA GLU A 43 -11.48 -20.45 -8.82
C GLU A 43 -12.65 -20.92 -7.93
N ILE A 44 -13.68 -21.53 -8.54
CA ILE A 44 -14.80 -22.15 -7.84
C ILE A 44 -14.32 -23.33 -6.98
N LEU A 45 -13.46 -24.20 -7.52
CA LEU A 45 -12.91 -25.34 -6.78
C LEU A 45 -12.05 -24.89 -5.57
N LEU A 46 -11.15 -23.93 -5.76
CA LEU A 46 -10.31 -23.40 -4.69
C LEU A 46 -11.15 -22.68 -3.62
N SER A 47 -12.09 -21.82 -4.03
CA SER A 47 -12.95 -21.12 -3.08
C SER A 47 -13.97 -22.06 -2.39
N GLY A 48 -14.43 -23.10 -3.10
CA GLY A 48 -15.32 -24.13 -2.58
C GLY A 48 -14.62 -25.02 -1.55
N SER A 49 -13.40 -25.47 -1.83
CA SER A 49 -12.59 -26.24 -0.87
C SER A 49 -12.28 -25.43 0.39
N SER A 50 -11.90 -24.15 0.26
CA SER A 50 -11.76 -23.23 1.41
C SER A 50 -13.06 -23.12 2.23
N SER A 51 -14.22 -23.03 1.56
CA SER A 51 -15.52 -23.00 2.24
C SER A 51 -15.82 -24.31 2.99
N LEU A 52 -15.45 -25.47 2.43
CA LEU A 52 -15.60 -26.77 3.10
C LEU A 52 -14.69 -26.89 4.33
N VAL A 53 -13.45 -26.38 4.26
CA VAL A 53 -12.56 -26.32 5.43
C VAL A 53 -13.17 -25.46 6.54
N LEU A 54 -13.69 -24.27 6.22
CA LEU A 54 -14.39 -23.44 7.22
C LEU A 54 -15.64 -24.12 7.78
N LEU A 55 -16.44 -24.78 6.94
CA LEU A 55 -17.61 -25.52 7.40
C LEU A 55 -17.22 -26.66 8.35
N SER A 56 -16.14 -27.38 8.05
CA SER A 56 -15.63 -28.45 8.92
C SER A 56 -15.17 -27.93 10.29
N SER A 57 -14.69 -26.69 10.36
CA SER A 57 -14.20 -26.10 11.62
C SER A 57 -15.28 -25.92 12.68
N PHE A 58 -16.57 -25.92 12.32
CA PHE A 58 -17.68 -25.93 13.29
C PHE A 58 -17.83 -27.24 14.05
N PHE A 59 -17.37 -28.35 13.47
CA PHE A 59 -17.49 -29.68 14.06
C PHE A 59 -16.19 -30.15 14.72
N LEU A 60 -15.09 -29.41 14.53
CA LEU A 60 -13.79 -29.73 15.09
C LEU A 60 -13.60 -29.09 16.48
N PRO A 61 -12.74 -29.68 17.34
CA PRO A 61 -12.30 -29.04 18.58
C PRO A 61 -11.74 -27.63 18.36
N HIS A 62 -11.96 -26.75 19.33
CA HIS A 62 -11.59 -25.33 19.27
C HIS A 62 -10.10 -25.07 18.94
N PHE A 63 -9.19 -25.91 19.44
CA PHE A 63 -7.75 -25.77 19.16
C PHE A 63 -7.38 -26.01 17.69
N LEU A 64 -8.25 -26.66 16.90
CA LEU A 64 -8.06 -26.88 15.46
C LEU A 64 -8.63 -25.74 14.60
N THR A 65 -9.41 -24.81 15.17
CA THR A 65 -10.02 -23.71 14.42
C THR A 65 -8.99 -22.80 13.77
N VAL A 66 -7.93 -22.42 14.50
CA VAL A 66 -6.83 -21.57 13.96
C VAL A 66 -6.07 -22.29 12.83
N PRO A 67 -5.63 -23.56 12.99
CA PRO A 67 -5.10 -24.35 11.87
C PRO A 67 -6.00 -24.39 10.64
N CYS A 68 -7.33 -24.51 10.80
CA CYS A 68 -8.27 -24.44 9.68
C CYS A 68 -8.22 -23.08 8.97
N TYR A 69 -8.13 -21.96 9.70
CA TYR A 69 -7.97 -20.63 9.10
C TYR A 69 -6.65 -20.49 8.34
N CYS A 70 -5.55 -21.01 8.91
CA CYS A 70 -4.24 -21.03 8.23
C CYS A 70 -4.30 -21.86 6.93
N LEU A 71 -4.98 -23.01 6.95
CA LEU A 71 -5.19 -23.82 5.75
C LEU A 71 -6.03 -23.08 4.70
N CYS A 72 -7.11 -22.42 5.12
CA CYS A 72 -7.93 -21.59 4.22
C CYS A 72 -7.10 -20.47 3.59
N PHE A 73 -6.27 -19.79 4.38
CA PHE A 73 -5.34 -18.78 3.89
C PHE A 73 -4.38 -19.37 2.84
N PHE A 74 -3.80 -20.54 3.11
CA PHE A 74 -2.90 -21.19 2.17
C PHE A 74 -3.58 -21.56 0.85
N ILE A 75 -4.80 -22.10 0.90
CA ILE A 75 -5.62 -22.40 -0.29
C ILE A 75 -5.93 -21.11 -1.07
N ASP A 76 -6.43 -20.09 -0.39
CA ASP A 76 -6.95 -18.90 -1.04
C ASP A 76 -5.88 -17.92 -1.54
N VAL A 77 -4.72 -17.91 -0.87
CA VAL A 77 -3.61 -17.00 -1.19
C VAL A 77 -2.55 -17.77 -1.96
N VAL A 78 -1.91 -18.78 -1.36
CA VAL A 78 -0.72 -19.42 -1.95
C VAL A 78 -1.09 -20.22 -3.20
N PHE A 79 -2.03 -21.17 -3.10
CA PHE A 79 -2.41 -22.00 -4.25
C PHE A 79 -3.01 -21.19 -5.39
N ARG A 80 -3.92 -20.24 -5.06
CA ARG A 80 -4.46 -19.33 -6.07
C ARG A 80 -3.36 -18.55 -6.79
N TYR A 81 -2.35 -18.07 -6.06
CA TYR A 81 -1.27 -17.31 -6.66
C TYR A 81 -0.38 -18.16 -7.55
N ILE A 82 -0.03 -19.37 -7.11
CA ILE A 82 0.73 -20.33 -7.92
C ILE A 82 -0.02 -20.62 -9.22
N TRP A 83 -1.33 -20.85 -9.14
CA TRP A 83 -2.15 -21.12 -10.30
C TRP A 83 -2.25 -19.91 -11.25
N ALA A 84 -2.50 -18.72 -10.70
CA ALA A 84 -2.52 -17.49 -11.48
C ALA A 84 -1.18 -17.24 -12.18
N PHE A 85 -0.07 -17.49 -11.48
CA PHE A 85 1.28 -17.39 -12.05
C PHE A 85 1.48 -18.37 -13.21
N GLN A 86 1.07 -19.63 -13.06
CA GLN A 86 1.12 -20.61 -14.14
C GLN A 86 0.30 -20.14 -15.35
N GLY A 87 -0.92 -19.66 -15.14
CA GLY A 87 -1.77 -19.14 -16.20
C GLY A 87 -1.20 -17.90 -16.91
N TRP A 88 -0.53 -17.00 -16.18
CA TRP A 88 0.03 -15.76 -16.75
C TRP A 88 1.34 -15.94 -17.52
N PHE A 89 2.11 -16.99 -17.24
CA PHE A 89 3.45 -17.16 -17.81
C PHE A 89 3.63 -18.41 -18.68
N LEU A 90 2.87 -19.48 -18.45
CA LEU A 90 3.13 -20.77 -19.11
C LEU A 90 2.24 -21.06 -20.31
N ASP A 91 1.04 -20.49 -20.38
CA ASP A 91 0.09 -20.78 -21.46
C ASP A 91 -0.31 -19.47 -22.21
N PRO A 92 0.30 -19.17 -23.36
CA PRO A 92 -0.03 -18.01 -24.18
C PRO A 92 -1.46 -18.04 -24.73
N ASN A 93 -2.07 -19.23 -24.81
CA ASN A 93 -3.43 -19.41 -25.31
C ASN A 93 -4.46 -19.39 -24.18
N TYR A 94 -4.04 -19.15 -22.94
CA TYR A 94 -4.93 -19.12 -21.80
C TYR A 94 -5.84 -17.88 -21.89
N PRO A 95 -7.18 -18.05 -21.95
CA PRO A 95 -8.08 -16.91 -22.04
C PRO A 95 -7.95 -16.05 -20.78
N HIS A 96 -7.53 -14.80 -20.96
CA HIS A 96 -7.38 -13.84 -19.88
C HIS A 96 -8.60 -12.92 -19.83
N ILE A 97 -9.19 -12.78 -18.63
CA ILE A 97 -10.20 -11.76 -18.40
C ILE A 97 -9.47 -10.41 -18.37
N PRO A 98 -9.78 -9.48 -19.29
CA PRO A 98 -9.13 -8.18 -19.30
C PRO A 98 -9.43 -7.46 -17.98
N MET A 99 -8.36 -7.12 -17.25
CA MET A 99 -8.48 -6.43 -15.97
C MET A 99 -8.60 -4.93 -16.20
N ASN A 100 -9.68 -4.33 -15.70
CA ASN A 100 -9.80 -2.87 -15.69
C ASN A 100 -8.83 -2.29 -14.64
N ILE A 101 -7.74 -1.68 -15.13
CA ILE A 101 -6.66 -1.09 -14.32
C ILE A 101 -7.20 -0.08 -13.30
N GLU A 102 -8.11 0.80 -13.71
CA GLU A 102 -8.65 1.86 -12.85
C GLU A 102 -9.43 1.24 -11.69
N HIS A 103 -10.37 0.35 -12.03
CA HIS A 103 -11.19 -0.37 -11.06
C HIS A 103 -10.36 -1.21 -10.08
N THR A 104 -9.36 -1.94 -10.57
CA THR A 104 -8.48 -2.73 -9.71
C THR A 104 -7.64 -1.84 -8.79
N SER A 105 -7.07 -0.76 -9.32
CA SER A 105 -6.27 0.18 -8.51
C SER A 105 -7.11 0.89 -7.43
N GLU A 106 -8.36 1.21 -7.76
CA GLU A 106 -9.33 1.77 -6.83
C GLU A 106 -9.64 0.79 -5.71
N ARG A 107 -9.94 -0.47 -6.05
CA ARG A 107 -10.20 -1.55 -5.07
C ARG A 107 -9.05 -1.75 -4.08
N TYR A 108 -7.81 -1.79 -4.55
CA TYR A 108 -6.66 -1.89 -3.64
C TYR A 108 -6.53 -0.67 -2.73
N GLY A 109 -6.78 0.54 -3.25
CA GLY A 109 -6.88 1.74 -2.42
C GLY A 109 -7.97 1.64 -1.35
N CYS A 110 -9.15 1.12 -1.71
CA CYS A 110 -10.22 0.89 -0.75
C CYS A 110 -9.83 -0.15 0.31
N PHE A 111 -9.15 -1.24 -0.06
CA PHE A 111 -8.68 -2.23 0.92
C PHE A 111 -7.66 -1.63 1.90
N VAL A 112 -6.71 -0.83 1.43
CA VAL A 112 -5.75 -0.13 2.30
C VAL A 112 -6.50 0.80 3.28
N MET A 113 -7.48 1.56 2.80
CA MET A 113 -8.30 2.42 3.66
C MET A 113 -9.12 1.64 4.70
N VAL A 114 -9.70 0.51 4.31
CA VAL A 114 -10.46 -0.33 5.24
C VAL A 114 -9.55 -0.91 6.32
N VAL A 115 -8.36 -1.41 5.96
CA VAL A 115 -7.39 -1.96 6.92
C VAL A 115 -6.89 -0.90 7.91
N LEU A 116 -6.56 0.30 7.42
CA LEU A 116 -6.15 1.41 8.28
C LEU A 116 -7.30 1.94 9.14
N GLY A 117 -8.50 2.03 8.57
CA GLY A 117 -9.72 2.43 9.27
C GLY A 117 -10.09 1.45 10.39
N GLU A 118 -9.94 0.16 10.15
CA GLU A 118 -10.14 -0.87 11.18
C GLU A 118 -9.13 -0.74 12.33
N GLY A 119 -7.89 -0.33 12.03
CA GLY A 119 -6.90 0.00 13.07
C GLY A 119 -7.34 1.14 13.97
N ILE A 120 -7.85 2.22 13.37
CA ILE A 120 -8.40 3.36 14.11
C ILE A 120 -9.60 2.93 14.95
N VAL A 121 -10.54 2.18 14.38
CA VAL A 121 -11.72 1.67 15.11
C VAL A 121 -11.30 0.76 16.27
N SER A 122 -10.34 -0.15 16.03
CA SER A 122 -9.84 -1.06 17.05
C SER A 122 -9.14 -0.33 18.20
N ALA A 123 -8.39 0.73 17.90
CA ALA A 123 -7.72 1.55 18.92
C ALA A 123 -8.67 2.48 19.68
N THR A 124 -9.89 2.73 19.19
CA THR A 124 -10.80 3.76 19.75
C THR A 124 -12.09 3.23 20.35
N ILE A 125 -12.67 2.18 19.77
CA ILE A 125 -14.03 1.71 20.08
C ILE A 125 -14.04 0.40 20.87
N ASN A 126 -13.01 -0.45 20.72
CA ASN A 126 -12.97 -1.79 21.33
C ASN A 126 -12.53 -1.81 22.80
N THR A 127 -12.78 -0.74 23.55
CA THR A 127 -12.63 -0.70 25.01
C THR A 127 -13.90 -1.16 25.69
N THR A 128 -13.79 -2.02 26.70
CA THR A 128 -14.94 -2.52 27.45
C THR A 128 -15.60 -1.40 28.27
N THR A 129 -16.84 -1.59 28.70
CA THR A 129 -17.55 -0.60 29.52
C THR A 129 -16.88 -0.36 30.87
N GLU A 130 -16.15 -1.35 31.39
CA GLU A 130 -15.37 -1.26 32.62
C GLU A 130 -14.14 -0.35 32.43
N ASP A 131 -13.50 -0.41 31.26
CA ASP A 131 -12.34 0.44 30.92
C ASP A 131 -12.69 1.94 30.84
N LYS A 132 -13.96 2.27 30.55
CA LYS A 132 -14.40 3.66 30.37
C LYS A 132 -14.27 4.51 31.63
N ALA A 133 -14.35 3.90 32.82
CA ALA A 133 -14.10 4.59 34.08
C ALA A 133 -12.61 4.96 34.27
N SER A 134 -11.73 4.27 33.55
CA SER A 134 -10.26 4.38 33.61
C SER A 134 -9.67 5.24 32.49
N PHE A 135 -10.51 5.95 31.71
CA PHE A 135 -10.04 6.82 30.64
C PHE A 135 -9.30 8.04 31.19
N THR A 136 -7.97 7.99 31.12
CA THR A 136 -7.09 9.09 31.49
C THR A 136 -6.74 9.96 30.26
N PRO A 137 -6.24 11.19 30.45
CA PRO A 137 -5.69 12.01 29.36
C PRO A 137 -4.58 11.30 28.56
N ARG A 138 -3.86 10.37 29.19
CA ARG A 138 -2.85 9.52 28.52
C ARG A 138 -3.50 8.62 27.45
N TYR A 139 -4.63 8.00 27.77
CA TYR A 139 -5.37 7.17 26.82
C TYR A 139 -5.84 7.97 25.59
N TYR A 140 -6.39 9.17 25.78
CA TYR A 140 -6.78 10.05 24.66
C TYR A 140 -5.59 10.49 23.81
N THR A 141 -4.41 10.66 24.42
CA THR A 141 -3.18 10.98 23.70
C THR A 141 -2.76 9.80 22.81
N VAL A 142 -2.82 8.57 23.33
CA VAL A 142 -2.56 7.34 22.55
C VAL A 142 -3.53 7.21 21.37
N MET A 143 -4.82 7.45 21.58
CA MET A 143 -5.81 7.42 20.50
C MET A 143 -5.47 8.43 19.39
N LEU A 144 -5.13 9.67 19.76
CA LEU A 144 -4.79 10.73 18.82
C LEU A 144 -3.51 10.40 18.03
N LEU A 145 -2.46 9.91 18.70
CA LEU A 145 -1.22 9.51 18.06
C LEU A 145 -1.42 8.30 17.14
N SER A 146 -2.19 7.30 17.59
CA SER A 146 -2.54 6.12 16.78
C SER A 146 -3.31 6.54 15.51
N PHE A 147 -4.27 7.47 15.64
CA PHE A 147 -4.95 8.06 14.49
C PHE A 147 -3.95 8.77 13.56
N LEU A 148 -3.03 9.56 14.10
CA LEU A 148 -2.04 10.31 13.31
C LEU A 148 -1.09 9.39 12.54
N VAL A 149 -0.63 8.28 13.14
CA VAL A 149 0.18 7.24 12.44
C VAL A 149 -0.61 6.65 11.28
N ASN A 150 -1.83 6.17 11.53
CA ASN A 150 -2.68 5.54 10.50
C ASN A 150 -3.04 6.51 9.37
N PHE A 151 -3.40 7.75 9.72
CA PHE A 151 -3.72 8.80 8.75
C PHE A 151 -2.50 9.17 7.91
N SER A 152 -1.33 9.35 8.53
CA SER A 152 -0.09 9.66 7.82
C SER A 152 0.33 8.52 6.89
N MET A 153 0.15 7.26 7.32
CA MET A 153 0.37 6.08 6.48
C MET A 153 -0.57 6.06 5.27
N ALA A 154 -1.85 6.39 5.45
CA ALA A 154 -2.81 6.51 4.36
C ALA A 154 -2.39 7.62 3.37
N MET A 155 -2.04 8.81 3.87
CA MET A 155 -1.59 9.92 3.05
C MET A 155 -0.35 9.56 2.24
N TYR A 156 0.63 8.90 2.87
CA TYR A 156 1.84 8.44 2.19
C TYR A 156 1.52 7.41 1.10
N TYR A 157 0.62 6.45 1.36
CA TYR A 157 0.16 5.50 0.36
C TYR A 157 -0.49 6.18 -0.85
N PHE A 158 -1.42 7.13 -0.62
CA PHE A 158 -2.15 7.78 -1.71
C PHE A 158 -1.31 8.80 -2.49
N ALA A 159 -0.26 9.35 -1.89
CA ALA A 159 0.73 10.19 -2.59
C ALA A 159 1.43 9.44 -3.74
N MET A 160 1.46 8.10 -3.72
CA MET A 160 2.12 7.28 -4.73
C MET A 160 1.32 7.03 -6.00
N ARG A 161 0.05 7.43 -6.08
CA ARG A 161 -0.82 7.05 -7.20
C ARG A 161 -0.29 7.60 -8.53
N PRO A 162 0.20 6.75 -9.44
CA PRO A 162 0.71 7.22 -10.72
C PRO A 162 -0.45 7.52 -11.68
N PRO A 163 -0.22 8.38 -12.68
CA PRO A 163 -1.11 8.46 -13.84
C PRO A 163 -1.25 7.10 -14.53
N ARG A 164 -2.42 6.82 -15.12
CA ARG A 164 -2.73 5.55 -15.82
C ARG A 164 -1.66 5.11 -16.82
N LYS A 165 -0.99 6.05 -17.50
CA LYS A 165 0.09 5.77 -18.46
C LYS A 165 1.29 5.04 -17.82
N TYR A 166 1.60 5.34 -16.55
CA TYR A 166 2.74 4.80 -15.81
C TYR A 166 2.34 3.69 -14.83
N HIS A 167 1.12 3.18 -14.93
CA HIS A 167 0.64 2.14 -14.03
C HIS A 167 1.37 0.81 -14.30
N ALA A 168 1.75 0.09 -13.24
CA ALA A 168 2.53 -1.15 -13.32
C ALA A 168 1.81 -2.22 -14.17
N MET A 169 0.50 -2.38 -13.94
CA MET A 169 -0.38 -3.24 -14.74
C MET A 169 -0.39 -2.98 -16.26
N ARG A 170 0.04 -1.80 -16.73
CA ARG A 170 0.13 -1.49 -18.17
C ARG A 170 1.43 -1.96 -18.81
N ARG A 171 2.45 -2.25 -18.00
CA ARG A 171 3.82 -2.55 -18.47
C ARG A 171 4.02 -4.00 -18.92
N GLY A 172 3.05 -4.87 -18.64
CA GLY A 172 3.09 -6.30 -18.95
C GLY A 172 2.76 -7.16 -17.73
N ASN A 173 2.82 -8.48 -17.92
CA ASN A 173 2.40 -9.45 -16.91
C ASN A 173 3.22 -9.34 -15.62
N LEU A 174 4.53 -9.12 -15.71
CA LEU A 174 5.38 -8.95 -14.53
C LEU A 174 4.94 -7.73 -13.69
N GLY A 175 4.64 -6.61 -14.33
CA GLY A 175 4.16 -5.41 -13.62
C GLY A 175 2.82 -5.62 -12.93
N LEU A 176 1.91 -6.39 -13.56
CA LEU A 176 0.65 -6.80 -12.97
C LEU A 176 0.88 -7.72 -11.75
N VAL A 177 1.66 -8.79 -11.91
CA VAL A 177 2.00 -9.76 -10.87
C VAL A 177 2.62 -9.06 -9.68
N SER A 178 3.70 -8.30 -9.88
CA SER A 178 4.40 -7.57 -8.82
C SER A 178 3.45 -6.62 -8.08
N PHE A 179 2.64 -5.84 -8.81
CA PHE A 179 1.67 -4.93 -8.20
C PHE A 179 0.70 -5.67 -7.28
N VAL A 180 0.16 -6.81 -7.73
CA VAL A 180 -0.78 -7.62 -6.93
C VAL A 180 -0.09 -8.25 -5.72
N VAL A 181 1.10 -8.89 -5.87
CA VAL A 181 1.83 -9.49 -4.73
C VAL A 181 2.10 -8.45 -3.67
N LEU A 182 2.66 -7.30 -4.08
CA LEU A 182 3.10 -6.29 -3.14
C LEU A 182 1.93 -5.71 -2.34
N HIS A 183 0.74 -5.55 -2.95
CA HIS A 183 -0.45 -5.16 -2.19
C HIS A 183 -0.92 -6.27 -1.25
N ILE A 184 -0.88 -7.54 -1.68
CA ILE A 184 -1.22 -8.67 -0.80
C ILE A 184 -0.28 -8.72 0.41
N CYS A 185 1.01 -8.41 0.25
CA CYS A 185 1.96 -8.35 1.36
C CYS A 185 1.83 -7.08 2.20
N LEU A 186 1.44 -5.95 1.60
CA LEU A 186 1.19 -4.69 2.28
C LEU A 186 0.00 -4.79 3.26
N LEU A 187 -1.08 -5.49 2.91
CA LEU A 187 -2.26 -5.53 3.77
C LEU A 187 -1.97 -6.16 5.17
N PRO A 188 -1.28 -7.31 5.29
CA PRO A 188 -0.85 -7.84 6.59
C PRO A 188 0.10 -6.92 7.35
N SER A 189 1.01 -6.19 6.69
CA SER A 189 1.92 -5.28 7.41
C SER A 189 1.15 -4.08 7.99
N LEU A 190 0.16 -3.56 7.26
CA LEU A 190 -0.74 -2.52 7.77
C LEU A 190 -1.64 -3.05 8.91
N LEU A 191 -2.13 -4.28 8.81
CA LEU A 191 -2.87 -4.92 9.91
C LEU A 191 -1.99 -5.13 11.15
N ALA A 192 -0.74 -5.55 10.99
CA ALA A 192 0.20 -5.70 12.10
C ALA A 192 0.47 -4.35 12.78
N MET A 193 0.55 -3.26 12.00
CA MET A 193 0.63 -1.91 12.54
C MET A 193 -0.62 -1.55 13.35
N SER A 194 -1.82 -1.85 12.84
CA SER A 194 -3.07 -1.67 13.57
C SER A 194 -3.11 -2.46 14.89
N VAL A 195 -2.69 -3.73 14.88
CA VAL A 195 -2.58 -4.56 16.08
C VAL A 195 -1.60 -3.96 17.08
N SER A 196 -0.44 -3.47 16.62
CA SER A 196 0.54 -2.83 17.51
C SER A 196 -0.03 -1.59 18.22
N THR A 197 -0.83 -0.76 17.53
CA THR A 197 -1.49 0.39 18.18
C THR A 197 -2.49 -0.03 19.24
N LYS A 198 -3.15 -1.18 19.07
CA LYS A 198 -4.04 -1.77 20.08
C LYS A 198 -3.26 -2.24 21.30
N LEU A 199 -2.18 -2.99 21.11
CA LEU A 199 -1.31 -3.47 22.20
C LEU A 199 -0.72 -2.30 23.02
N ILE A 200 -0.44 -1.18 22.36
CA ILE A 200 0.03 0.04 23.03
C ILE A 200 -1.08 0.69 23.85
N ALA A 201 -2.32 0.74 23.33
CA ALA A 201 -3.46 1.24 24.08
C ALA A 201 -3.75 0.38 25.32
N GLU A 202 -3.67 -0.96 25.18
CA GLU A 202 -3.81 -1.91 26.29
C GLU A 202 -2.73 -1.65 27.37
N ALA A 203 -1.46 -1.50 26.99
CA ALA A 203 -0.38 -1.17 27.94
C ALA A 203 -0.64 0.13 28.72
N VAL A 204 -1.20 1.17 28.09
CA VAL A 204 -1.55 2.42 28.78
C VAL A 204 -2.73 2.26 29.73
N LEU A 205 -3.71 1.41 29.41
CA LEU A 205 -4.83 1.11 30.32
C LEU A 205 -4.34 0.35 31.55
N GLU A 206 -3.40 -0.56 31.37
CA GLU A 206 -2.80 -1.37 32.44
C GLU A 206 -1.71 -0.61 33.23
N ASN A 207 -1.30 0.58 32.76
CA ASN A 207 -0.17 1.36 33.28
C ASN A 207 1.16 0.57 33.25
N GLU A 208 1.36 -0.23 32.22
CA GLU A 208 2.57 -1.01 31.99
C GLU A 208 3.47 -0.38 30.93
N PRO A 209 4.80 -0.49 31.07
CA PRO A 209 5.73 -0.14 30.00
C PRO A 209 5.60 -1.12 28.82
N LEU A 210 6.07 -0.71 27.64
CA LEU A 210 6.17 -1.62 26.50
C LEU A 210 7.41 -2.49 26.62
N ASP A 211 7.21 -3.79 26.47
CA ASP A 211 8.26 -4.75 26.23
C ASP A 211 8.82 -4.63 24.80
N SER A 212 10.07 -5.07 24.63
CA SER A 212 10.78 -5.02 23.34
C SER A 212 9.96 -5.63 22.18
N PRO A 213 9.31 -6.80 22.31
CA PRO A 213 8.49 -7.36 21.23
C PRO A 213 7.36 -6.43 20.73
N ARG A 214 6.68 -5.69 21.62
CA ARG A 214 5.61 -4.74 21.22
C ARG A 214 6.19 -3.56 20.46
N VAL A 215 7.35 -3.04 20.88
CA VAL A 215 8.07 -1.96 20.18
C VAL A 215 8.47 -2.41 18.76
N TRP A 216 9.11 -3.58 18.65
CA TRP A 216 9.53 -4.13 17.35
C TRP A 216 8.35 -4.48 16.44
N THR A 217 7.20 -4.86 17.02
CA THR A 217 5.98 -5.11 16.23
C THR A 217 5.49 -3.82 15.57
N LEU A 218 5.46 -2.69 16.29
CA LEU A 218 5.06 -1.38 15.73
C LEU A 218 6.03 -0.94 14.61
N PHE A 219 7.31 -0.78 14.96
CA PHE A 219 8.29 -0.22 14.02
C PHE A 219 8.63 -1.18 12.88
N GLY A 220 8.61 -2.49 13.13
CA GLY A 220 8.73 -3.52 12.11
C GLY A 220 7.56 -3.49 11.13
N ALA A 221 6.32 -3.35 11.61
CA ALA A 221 5.15 -3.24 10.75
C ALA A 221 5.17 -1.96 9.88
N ILE A 222 5.60 -0.83 10.44
CA ILE A 222 5.82 0.42 9.68
C ILE A 222 6.92 0.19 8.62
N SER A 223 8.05 -0.40 9.01
CA SER A 223 9.17 -0.72 8.12
C SER A 223 8.73 -1.58 6.93
N PHE A 224 8.06 -2.70 7.19
CA PHE A 224 7.55 -3.58 6.13
C PHE A 224 6.53 -2.88 5.24
N SER A 225 5.64 -2.07 5.81
CA SER A 225 4.67 -1.30 5.03
C SER A 225 5.37 -0.33 4.08
N LEU A 226 6.39 0.41 4.55
CA LEU A 226 7.20 1.27 3.71
C LEU A 226 7.98 0.49 2.65
N ALA A 227 8.51 -0.70 2.98
CA ALA A 227 9.22 -1.56 2.04
C ALA A 227 8.31 -2.03 0.90
N PHE A 228 7.08 -2.49 1.21
CA PHE A 228 6.12 -2.90 0.19
C PHE A 228 5.62 -1.72 -0.63
N MET A 229 5.39 -0.56 -0.02
CA MET A 229 5.07 0.69 -0.73
C MET A 229 6.20 1.11 -1.67
N PHE A 230 7.46 1.00 -1.26
CA PHE A 230 8.62 1.21 -2.12
C PHE A 230 8.65 0.20 -3.28
N GLY A 231 8.39 -1.08 -3.01
CA GLY A 231 8.24 -2.11 -4.04
C GLY A 231 7.14 -1.76 -5.05
N ILE A 232 5.99 -1.26 -4.60
CA ILE A 232 4.88 -0.85 -5.48
C ILE A 232 5.34 0.31 -6.37
N ARG A 233 6.05 1.27 -5.79
CA ARG A 233 6.64 2.39 -6.52
C ARG A 233 7.65 1.93 -7.56
N LEU A 234 8.51 0.96 -7.24
CA LEU A 234 9.42 0.33 -8.20
C LEU A 234 8.63 -0.32 -9.34
N ALA A 235 7.59 -1.10 -9.05
CA ALA A 235 6.77 -1.74 -10.08
C ALA A 235 6.16 -0.71 -11.06
N HIS A 236 5.76 0.46 -10.56
CA HIS A 236 5.28 1.56 -11.40
C HIS A 236 6.38 2.19 -12.25
N PHE A 237 7.49 2.58 -11.64
CA PHE A 237 8.40 3.57 -12.23
C PHE A 237 9.77 3.02 -12.63
N VAL A 238 10.16 1.82 -12.20
CA VAL A 238 11.50 1.26 -12.48
C VAL A 238 11.76 1.21 -13.98
N GLY A 239 12.86 1.78 -14.46
CA GLY A 239 13.17 1.83 -15.90
C GLY A 239 12.31 2.77 -16.75
N VAL A 240 11.35 3.48 -16.14
CA VAL A 240 10.56 4.54 -16.80
C VAL A 240 11.02 5.93 -16.33
N GLN A 241 11.28 6.05 -15.02
CA GLN A 241 11.71 7.28 -14.38
C GLN A 241 13.03 7.05 -13.62
N PRO A 242 14.00 7.97 -13.71
CA PRO A 242 13.99 9.22 -14.50
C PRO A 242 13.98 8.98 -16.01
N HIS A 243 13.29 9.83 -16.78
CA HIS A 243 13.19 9.64 -18.23
C HIS A 243 14.51 10.08 -18.91
N PRO A 244 14.99 9.41 -19.97
CA PRO A 244 16.23 9.79 -20.65
C PRO A 244 16.24 11.22 -21.20
N SER A 245 15.08 11.76 -21.57
CA SER A 245 14.93 13.15 -22.03
C SER A 245 14.82 14.19 -20.91
N ASP A 246 14.80 13.79 -19.64
CA ASP A 246 14.69 14.75 -18.54
C ASP A 246 15.96 15.62 -18.45
N PRO A 247 15.83 16.92 -18.12
CA PRO A 247 16.94 17.79 -17.77
C PRO A 247 17.82 17.21 -16.65
N ARG A 248 19.12 17.53 -16.67
CA ARG A 248 20.11 16.97 -15.71
C ARG A 248 19.72 17.26 -14.26
N GLU A 249 19.26 18.48 -13.97
CA GLU A 249 18.81 18.90 -12.64
C GLU A 249 17.64 18.04 -12.13
N ILE A 250 16.62 17.83 -12.96
CA ILE A 250 15.45 17.01 -12.62
C ILE A 250 15.86 15.56 -12.37
N LYS A 251 16.78 15.01 -13.18
CA LYS A 251 17.30 13.65 -12.97
C LYS A 251 18.01 13.51 -11.63
N GLN A 252 18.88 14.45 -11.27
CA GLN A 252 19.58 14.43 -9.99
C GLN A 252 18.60 14.42 -8.82
N ILE A 253 17.60 15.31 -8.84
CA ILE A 253 16.57 15.34 -7.79
C ILE A 253 15.82 14.01 -7.70
N LYS A 254 15.41 13.43 -8.84
CA LYS A 254 14.74 12.12 -8.87
C LYS A 254 15.63 10.99 -8.32
N TYR A 255 16.92 10.99 -8.63
CA TYR A 255 17.85 9.99 -8.08
C TYR A 255 18.01 10.12 -6.56
N HIS A 256 18.18 11.34 -6.05
CA HIS A 256 18.23 11.58 -4.60
C HIS A 256 16.93 11.16 -3.91
N TRP A 257 15.80 11.48 -4.50
CA TRP A 257 14.49 11.05 -4.01
C TRP A 257 14.36 9.52 -3.99
N TRP A 258 14.82 8.82 -5.04
CA TRP A 258 14.81 7.36 -5.06
C TRP A 258 15.67 6.74 -3.95
N VAL A 259 16.87 7.28 -3.71
CA VAL A 259 17.74 6.84 -2.62
C VAL A 259 17.06 7.07 -1.27
N LEU A 260 16.50 8.26 -1.07
CA LEU A 260 15.78 8.62 0.15
C LEU A 260 14.62 7.65 0.43
N ILE A 261 13.81 7.34 -0.58
CA ILE A 261 12.65 6.45 -0.45
C ILE A 261 13.09 5.00 -0.26
N ALA A 262 14.15 4.55 -0.94
CA ALA A 262 14.71 3.21 -0.74
C ALA A 262 15.24 3.00 0.68
N MET A 263 15.76 4.05 1.33
CA MET A 263 16.24 4.01 2.71
C MET A 263 15.12 4.08 3.75
N SER A 264 13.93 4.56 3.37
CA SER A 264 12.81 4.80 4.29
C SER A 264 12.39 3.58 5.14
N PRO A 265 12.42 2.32 4.64
CA PRO A 265 12.07 1.17 5.48
C PRO A 265 13.05 0.91 6.62
N LEU A 266 14.30 1.35 6.50
CA LEU A 266 15.32 1.13 7.53
C LEU A 266 15.20 2.11 8.70
N LEU A 267 14.63 3.30 8.44
CA LEU A 267 14.53 4.37 9.43
C LEU A 267 13.62 4.02 10.64
N PRO A 268 12.44 3.39 10.48
CA PRO A 268 11.64 2.92 11.62
C PRO A 268 12.40 1.94 12.52
N LEU A 269 13.23 1.08 11.94
CA LEU A 269 14.03 0.13 12.72
C LEU A 269 15.12 0.85 13.52
N LEU A 270 15.74 1.87 12.93
CA LEU A 270 16.65 2.75 13.67
C LEU A 270 15.92 3.52 14.78
N CYS A 271 14.69 3.96 14.56
CA CYS A 271 13.86 4.57 15.61
C CYS A 271 13.61 3.59 16.77
N ALA A 272 13.30 2.32 16.49
CA ALA A 272 13.14 1.30 17.53
C ALA A 272 14.42 1.09 18.34
N ILE A 273 15.57 0.92 17.66
CA ILE A 273 16.88 0.76 18.31
C ILE A 273 17.21 1.96 19.19
N CYS A 274 17.05 3.18 18.67
CA CYS A 274 17.30 4.39 19.44
C CYS A 274 16.37 4.47 20.65
N LEU A 275 15.08 4.17 20.47
CA LEU A 275 14.09 4.23 21.54
C LEU A 275 14.43 3.26 22.67
N GLU A 276 14.69 1.99 22.36
CA GLU A 276 15.12 1.00 23.36
C GLU A 276 16.45 1.40 24.02
N TYR A 277 17.41 1.92 23.23
CA TYR A 277 18.70 2.34 23.78
C TYR A 277 18.59 3.52 24.76
N PHE A 278 17.72 4.50 24.50
CA PHE A 278 17.56 5.68 25.35
C PHE A 278 16.61 5.46 26.52
N SER A 279 15.59 4.61 26.36
CA SER A 279 14.61 4.31 27.41
C SER A 279 15.04 3.15 28.32
N GLY A 280 15.98 2.31 27.89
CA GLY A 280 16.36 1.09 28.61
C GLY A 280 15.38 -0.05 28.32
N ASP A 281 15.17 -0.94 29.31
CA ASP A 281 14.31 -2.12 29.16
C ASP A 281 12.80 -1.79 29.17
N GLU A 282 12.42 -0.56 29.53
CA GLU A 282 11.04 -0.12 29.70
C GLU A 282 10.76 1.12 28.84
N VAL A 283 10.03 0.94 27.74
CA VAL A 283 9.66 2.05 26.84
C VAL A 283 8.27 2.58 27.19
N ASP A 284 8.14 3.89 27.41
CA ASP A 284 6.82 4.51 27.61
C ASP A 284 5.98 4.35 26.31
N PRO A 285 4.74 3.83 26.40
CA PRO A 285 3.94 3.60 25.21
C PRO A 285 3.59 4.87 24.42
N ILE A 286 3.49 6.02 25.09
CA ILE A 286 3.26 7.32 24.45
C ILE A 286 4.49 7.75 23.65
N ASP A 287 5.69 7.54 24.19
CA ASP A 287 6.94 7.90 23.51
C ASP A 287 7.12 7.08 22.22
N ALA A 288 6.82 5.78 22.26
CA ALA A 288 6.83 4.93 21.08
C ALA A 288 5.90 5.43 19.97
N LEU A 289 4.65 5.76 20.31
CA LEU A 289 3.69 6.31 19.35
C LEU A 289 4.03 7.72 18.89
N LEU A 290 4.61 8.55 19.77
CA LEU A 290 5.04 9.90 19.42
C LEU A 290 6.16 9.83 18.37
N VAL A 291 7.17 9.00 18.60
CA VAL A 291 8.28 8.77 17.64
C VAL A 291 7.73 8.27 16.31
N ALA A 292 6.86 7.26 16.32
CA ALA A 292 6.24 6.74 15.09
C ALA A 292 5.41 7.81 14.36
N SER A 293 4.63 8.61 15.10
CA SER A 293 3.79 9.68 14.53
C SER A 293 4.63 10.78 13.89
N VAL A 294 5.64 11.27 14.61
CA VAL A 294 6.56 12.30 14.12
C VAL A 294 7.31 11.80 12.89
N PHE A 295 7.82 10.57 12.93
CA PHE A 295 8.50 9.95 11.79
C PHE A 295 7.58 9.92 10.55
N MET A 296 6.37 9.39 10.68
CA MET A 296 5.43 9.27 9.55
C MET A 296 5.00 10.65 9.02
N LEU A 297 4.75 11.62 9.90
CA LEU A 297 4.36 12.98 9.51
C LEU A 297 5.50 13.70 8.77
N VAL A 298 6.72 13.62 9.29
CA VAL A 298 7.91 14.18 8.64
C VAL A 298 8.06 13.57 7.24
N TRP A 299 7.86 12.25 7.11
CA TRP A 299 7.98 11.58 5.82
C TRP A 299 6.92 12.04 4.82
N VAL A 300 5.67 12.23 5.25
CA VAL A 300 4.60 12.81 4.41
C VAL A 300 4.94 14.23 3.97
N VAL A 301 5.47 15.06 4.87
CA VAL A 301 5.87 16.45 4.56
C VAL A 301 7.02 16.48 3.56
N VAL A 302 8.05 15.64 3.77
CA VAL A 302 9.20 15.52 2.87
C VAL A 302 8.75 15.08 1.48
N GLU A 303 7.92 14.04 1.38
CA GLU A 303 7.40 13.54 0.10
C GLU A 303 6.57 14.62 -0.62
N THR A 304 5.68 15.29 0.10
CA THR A 304 4.82 16.36 -0.46
C THR A 304 5.65 17.55 -0.94
N GLY A 305 6.64 17.97 -0.14
CA GLY A 305 7.56 19.05 -0.49
C GLY A 305 8.39 18.73 -1.73
N LEU A 306 8.94 17.52 -1.82
CA LEU A 306 9.71 17.07 -2.97
C LEU A 306 8.85 17.01 -4.25
N MET A 307 7.62 16.49 -4.15
CA MET A 307 6.69 16.48 -5.29
C MET A 307 6.33 17.89 -5.76
N HIS A 308 6.05 18.80 -4.82
CA HIS A 308 5.75 20.19 -5.16
C HIS A 308 6.93 20.88 -5.84
N TRP A 309 8.15 20.64 -5.33
CA TRP A 309 9.38 21.19 -5.90
C TRP A 309 9.66 20.65 -7.31
N LEU A 310 9.49 19.34 -7.52
CA LEU A 310 9.61 18.72 -8.85
C LEU A 310 8.60 19.29 -9.86
N VAL A 311 7.35 19.52 -9.45
CA VAL A 311 6.32 20.13 -10.29
C VAL A 311 6.69 21.57 -10.65
N ALA A 312 7.19 22.36 -9.69
CA ALA A 312 7.60 23.74 -9.94
C ALA A 312 8.74 23.83 -10.96
N ILE A 313 9.78 23.00 -10.81
CA ILE A 313 10.90 22.93 -11.76
C ILE A 313 10.44 22.43 -13.13
N GLY A 314 9.55 21.44 -13.17
CA GLY A 314 8.98 20.91 -14.41
C GLY A 314 8.23 21.98 -15.22
N ARG A 315 7.40 22.80 -14.56
CA ARG A 315 6.68 23.91 -15.21
C ARG A 315 7.62 24.97 -15.79
N LYS A 316 8.72 25.28 -15.09
CA LYS A 316 9.74 26.23 -15.57
C LYS A 316 10.35 25.76 -16.91
N HIS A 317 10.79 24.50 -16.95
CA HIS A 317 11.36 23.90 -18.16
C HIS A 317 10.33 23.77 -19.30
N GLU A 318 9.07 23.45 -19.00
CA GLU A 318 8.01 23.41 -20.01
C GLU A 318 7.77 24.80 -20.62
N LYS A 319 7.78 25.86 -19.81
CA LYS A 319 7.64 27.24 -20.29
C LYS A 319 8.82 27.65 -21.18
N GLU A 320 10.06 27.36 -20.76
CA GLU A 320 11.26 27.63 -21.55
C GLU A 320 11.23 26.89 -22.90
N ARG A 321 10.80 25.63 -22.90
CA ARG A 321 10.64 24.84 -24.14
C ARG A 321 9.60 25.45 -25.07
N LYS A 322 8.44 25.86 -24.56
CA LYS A 322 7.39 26.51 -25.38
C LYS A 322 7.87 27.84 -25.96
N LEU A 323 8.66 28.61 -25.20
CA LEU A 323 9.27 29.85 -25.70
C LEU A 323 10.25 29.56 -26.84
N LEU A 324 11.08 28.52 -26.71
CA LEU A 324 12.00 28.08 -27.76
C LEU A 324 11.26 27.61 -29.03
N GLU A 325 10.17 26.84 -28.87
CA GLU A 325 9.33 26.37 -29.99
C GLU A 325 8.58 27.51 -30.69
N GLN A 326 8.28 28.62 -29.98
CA GLN A 326 7.63 29.81 -30.54
C GLN A 326 8.60 30.79 -31.20
N THR A 327 9.90 30.73 -30.88
CA THR A 327 10.90 31.52 -31.59
C THR A 327 10.97 31.07 -33.05
N PRO A 328 10.68 31.95 -34.03
CA PRO A 328 10.71 31.56 -35.43
C PRO A 328 12.11 31.07 -35.82
N LEU A 329 12.18 29.86 -36.39
CA LEU A 329 13.42 29.23 -36.89
C LEU A 329 14.14 30.10 -37.93
N ILE A 330 13.39 30.98 -38.59
CA ILE A 330 13.92 32.01 -39.47
C ILE A 330 14.09 33.27 -38.63
N SER A 331 15.30 33.45 -38.09
CA SER A 331 15.76 34.80 -37.76
C SER A 331 15.51 35.66 -38.99
N PRO A 332 14.80 36.80 -38.89
CA PRO A 332 14.69 37.74 -40.00
C PRO A 332 16.08 38.30 -40.26
N LYS A 333 16.91 37.55 -41.00
CA LYS A 333 18.13 38.04 -41.60
C LYS A 333 17.69 39.04 -42.66
N ALA A 334 17.68 40.30 -42.23
CA ALA A 334 18.05 41.46 -43.01
C ALA A 334 17.75 41.35 -44.51
N LYS A 335 16.52 41.68 -44.90
CA LYS A 335 16.35 42.45 -46.14
C LYS A 335 16.88 43.87 -45.88
N SER A 336 18.20 44.00 -45.82
CA SER A 336 18.91 45.24 -46.16
C SER A 336 19.09 45.21 -47.67
N ILE A 337 17.99 45.41 -48.41
CA ILE A 337 18.03 45.68 -49.85
C ILE A 337 18.26 47.19 -49.97
N ASP A 338 19.49 47.64 -49.72
CA ASP A 338 19.89 49.05 -49.92
C ASP A 338 20.99 49.22 -50.99
N ASN A 339 21.42 48.15 -51.69
CA ASN A 339 22.44 48.26 -52.75
C ASN A 339 21.96 47.73 -54.11
N LEU A 340 20.99 48.41 -54.72
CA LEU A 340 20.68 48.30 -56.15
C LEU A 340 20.71 49.67 -56.85
N GLN A 341 21.57 50.59 -56.40
CA GLN A 341 21.86 51.85 -57.11
C GLN A 341 23.19 51.85 -57.90
N ASP A 342 24.00 50.79 -57.85
CA ASP A 342 25.31 50.74 -58.54
C ASP A 342 25.33 49.93 -59.86
N LEU A 343 24.20 49.80 -60.57
CA LEU A 343 24.14 49.12 -61.88
C LEU A 343 23.70 50.01 -63.06
N ALA A 344 23.95 51.32 -62.94
CA ALA A 344 23.93 52.23 -64.07
C ALA A 344 25.29 52.93 -64.20
N ILE A 345 26.14 52.41 -65.08
CA ILE A 345 27.02 53.10 -66.06
C ILE A 345 27.70 52.04 -66.93
#